data_AF-A0A3N1SVH0-F1
#
_entry.id   AF-A0A3N1SVH0-F1
#
_cell.length_a   1.000
_cell.length_b   1.000
_cell.length_c   1.000
_cell.angle_alpha   90.00
_cell.angle_beta   90.00
_cell.angle_gamma   90.00
#
_symmetry.space_group_name_H-M   'P 1'
#
loop_
_entity.id
_entity.type
_entity.pdbx_description
1 polymer ?
#
loop_
_entity_poly.entity_id
_entity_poly.type
_entity_poly.pdbx_seq_one_letter_code
_entity_poly.pdbx_strand_id
1 'polypeptide(L)'
;MLWSGPVAEAAAGQPVPVTAYTQRSEAGDWVGQGETSVYRSPAANIRVEGDATYATMVVESGDVTWNIQMQAPAGDQLTPGVFRNAERAPGPTGRAPGLSVSGDGRGCNIVYGQYTINQISTDSTGAITLLDASYVQRCEAPDAPALRGTVKYKALPLSFSYVSEPGDYAGGGRSRTFTGGTGTFSLDGTVDGRLDYRVSGLRENWGALIAAPSGQSLQAGRTYEANRMGDDGLATLDVGGGGCNDSNGEFTVTKLATDAAGQVTALALTFEQHCEGAEPALRGTIHYFA
;
A
#
# COMPACT_ATOMS: atom_id res chain seq x y z
N MET A 1 -1.68 7.96 33.94
CA MET A 1 -2.85 8.31 33.11
C MET A 1 -2.87 7.27 32.00
N LEU A 2 -3.68 6.22 32.14
CA LEU A 2 -3.68 5.09 31.21
C LEU A 2 -4.36 5.55 29.91
N TRP A 3 -3.60 5.63 28.82
CA TRP A 3 -4.16 5.88 27.49
C TRP A 3 -4.80 4.57 27.02
N SER A 4 -6.11 4.43 27.23
CA SER A 4 -6.92 3.42 26.54
C SER A 4 -7.15 3.90 25.11
N GLY A 5 -6.20 3.60 24.22
CA GLY A 5 -6.44 3.72 22.78
C GLY A 5 -7.64 2.84 22.39
N PRO A 6 -8.40 3.19 21.34
CA PRO A 6 -9.50 2.33 20.88
C PRO A 6 -8.92 0.98 20.50
N VAL A 7 -9.33 -0.06 21.22
CA VAL A 7 -9.05 -1.46 20.85
C VAL A 7 -9.80 -1.68 19.55
N ALA A 8 -9.09 -1.73 18.43
CA ALA A 8 -9.71 -2.02 17.13
C ALA A 8 -10.25 -3.44 17.20
N GLU A 9 -11.58 -3.56 17.28
CA GLU A 9 -12.27 -4.85 17.32
C GLU A 9 -11.93 -5.62 16.03
N ALA A 10 -11.39 -6.84 16.21
CA ALA A 10 -10.92 -7.63 15.09
C ALA A 10 -12.08 -8.14 14.24
N ALA A 11 -11.99 -7.93 12.92
CA ALA A 11 -12.92 -8.52 11.98
C ALA A 11 -12.28 -9.75 11.35
N ALA A 12 -12.78 -10.94 11.69
CA ALA A 12 -12.56 -12.12 10.85
C ALA A 12 -13.18 -11.83 9.47
N GLY A 13 -12.37 -11.80 8.42
CA GLY A 13 -12.86 -11.49 7.08
C GLY A 13 -11.77 -11.09 6.11
N GLN A 14 -12.08 -11.22 4.82
CA GLN A 14 -11.20 -10.78 3.75
C GLN A 14 -10.94 -9.27 3.88
N PRO A 15 -9.72 -8.81 3.57
CA PRO A 15 -9.43 -7.40 3.34
C PRO A 15 -10.55 -6.73 2.53
N VAL A 16 -10.97 -5.52 2.90
CA VAL A 16 -12.02 -4.82 2.16
C VAL A 16 -11.36 -4.00 1.05
N PRO A 17 -11.48 -4.41 -0.22
CA PRO A 17 -10.89 -3.68 -1.32
C PRO A 17 -11.60 -2.34 -1.56
N VAL A 18 -10.81 -1.34 -1.94
CA VAL A 18 -11.30 -0.02 -2.34
C VAL A 18 -11.21 0.13 -3.85
N THR A 19 -12.33 0.48 -4.47
CA THR A 19 -12.37 0.93 -5.87
C THR A 19 -12.85 2.38 -5.91
N ALA A 20 -11.95 3.28 -6.29
CA ALA A 20 -12.17 4.71 -6.29
C ALA A 20 -11.23 5.44 -7.26
N TYR A 21 -11.66 6.61 -7.71
CA TYR A 21 -10.84 7.55 -8.45
C TYR A 21 -10.98 8.93 -7.84
N THR A 22 -9.87 9.59 -7.57
CA THR A 22 -9.84 10.98 -7.10
C THR A 22 -8.94 11.79 -8.01
N GLN A 23 -9.37 13.00 -8.36
CA GLN A 23 -8.56 13.96 -9.10
C GLN A 23 -8.57 15.32 -8.41
N ARG A 24 -7.45 16.03 -8.52
CA ARG A 24 -7.29 17.44 -8.14
C ARG A 24 -6.55 18.16 -9.26
N SER A 25 -7.22 19.12 -9.85
CA SER A 25 -6.71 19.97 -10.91
C SER A 25 -6.21 21.31 -10.38
N GLU A 26 -5.06 21.76 -10.85
CA GLU A 26 -4.62 23.15 -10.65
C GLU A 26 -5.41 24.09 -11.58
N ALA A 27 -5.58 25.35 -11.18
CA ALA A 27 -6.28 26.34 -12.00
C ALA A 27 -5.56 26.53 -13.35
N GLY A 28 -6.31 26.45 -14.44
CA GLY A 28 -5.78 26.52 -15.81
C GLY A 28 -5.35 25.18 -16.41
N ASP A 29 -5.43 24.07 -15.67
CA ASP A 29 -5.27 22.74 -16.28
C ASP A 29 -6.44 22.44 -17.23
N TRP A 30 -6.11 21.94 -18.41
CA TRP A 30 -7.06 21.74 -19.50
C TRP A 30 -8.05 20.60 -19.23
N VAL A 31 -7.61 19.52 -18.57
CA VAL A 31 -8.44 18.33 -18.43
C VAL A 31 -9.40 18.47 -17.25
N GLY A 32 -8.87 18.76 -16.07
CA GLY A 32 -9.63 18.88 -14.82
C GLY A 32 -10.21 20.27 -14.55
N GLN A 33 -9.90 21.28 -15.37
CA GLN A 33 -10.51 22.61 -15.34
C GLN A 33 -10.40 23.34 -13.98
N GLY A 34 -9.42 23.00 -13.15
CA GLY A 34 -9.24 23.56 -11.81
C GLY A 34 -10.13 22.94 -10.73
N GLU A 35 -10.88 21.89 -11.06
CA GLU A 35 -11.80 21.22 -10.15
C GLU A 35 -11.18 20.05 -9.38
N THR A 36 -11.88 19.62 -8.33
CA THR A 36 -11.56 18.39 -7.58
C THR A 36 -12.77 17.46 -7.62
N SER A 37 -12.55 16.18 -7.88
CA SER A 37 -13.63 15.19 -8.01
C SER A 37 -13.25 13.88 -7.34
N VAL A 38 -14.24 13.20 -6.77
CA VAL A 38 -14.09 11.90 -6.11
C VAL A 38 -15.21 10.97 -6.56
N TYR A 39 -14.83 9.81 -7.09
CA TYR A 39 -15.73 8.76 -7.54
C TYR A 39 -15.43 7.48 -6.77
N ARG A 40 -16.48 6.80 -6.31
CA ARG A 40 -16.35 5.56 -5.53
C ARG A 40 -17.37 4.54 -6.02
N SER A 41 -16.95 3.29 -6.13
CA SER A 41 -17.85 2.17 -6.32
C SER A 41 -18.72 1.96 -5.06
N PRO A 42 -19.99 1.54 -5.18
CA PRO A 42 -20.73 1.25 -6.41
C PRO A 42 -21.44 2.46 -7.02
N ALA A 43 -21.34 3.65 -6.42
CA ALA A 43 -22.03 4.85 -6.92
C ALA A 43 -21.52 5.30 -8.31
N ALA A 44 -20.23 5.10 -8.58
CA ALA A 44 -19.64 5.21 -9.92
C ALA A 44 -19.27 3.82 -10.46
N ASN A 45 -19.50 3.61 -11.76
CA ASN A 45 -18.98 2.45 -12.46
C ASN A 45 -17.48 2.65 -12.72
N ILE A 46 -16.64 1.83 -12.09
CA ILE A 46 -15.19 1.92 -12.22
C ILE A 46 -14.66 0.55 -12.61
N ARG A 47 -13.98 0.47 -13.74
CA ARG A 47 -13.36 -0.74 -14.27
C ARG A 47 -11.91 -0.48 -14.65
N VAL A 48 -11.10 -1.52 -14.60
CA VAL A 48 -9.74 -1.53 -15.15
C VAL A 48 -9.65 -2.62 -16.20
N GLU A 49 -9.03 -2.27 -17.32
CA GLU A 49 -8.76 -3.15 -18.45
C GLU A 49 -7.26 -3.20 -18.75
N GLY A 50 -6.88 -4.23 -19.48
CA GLY A 50 -5.50 -4.47 -19.91
C GLY A 50 -4.71 -5.36 -18.97
N ASP A 51 -3.40 -5.28 -19.11
CA ASP A 51 -2.42 -6.13 -18.43
C ASP A 51 -1.30 -5.30 -17.82
N ALA A 52 -0.29 -5.98 -17.26
CA ALA A 52 0.85 -5.29 -16.66
C ALA A 52 1.68 -4.47 -17.67
N THR A 53 1.49 -4.56 -18.98
CA THR A 53 2.18 -3.68 -19.94
C THR A 53 1.40 -2.38 -20.21
N TYR A 54 0.07 -2.43 -20.11
CA TYR A 54 -0.83 -1.33 -20.42
C TYR A 54 -2.13 -1.40 -19.61
N ALA A 55 -2.29 -0.50 -18.63
CA ALA A 55 -3.47 -0.41 -17.79
C ALA A 55 -4.37 0.74 -18.23
N THR A 56 -5.67 0.50 -18.37
CA THR A 56 -6.68 1.55 -18.57
C THR A 56 -7.74 1.48 -17.49
N MET A 57 -7.85 2.52 -16.65
CA MET A 57 -9.01 2.71 -15.77
C MET A 57 -10.05 3.56 -16.50
N VAL A 58 -11.29 3.10 -16.47
CA VAL A 58 -12.47 3.84 -16.92
C VAL A 58 -13.38 4.11 -15.74
N VAL A 59 -13.81 5.36 -15.60
CA VAL A 59 -14.75 5.83 -14.57
C VAL A 59 -15.95 6.44 -15.26
N GLU A 60 -17.15 5.95 -14.97
CA GLU A 60 -18.41 6.43 -15.51
C GLU A 60 -19.37 6.74 -14.35
N SER A 61 -19.93 7.95 -14.33
CA SER A 61 -20.86 8.40 -13.28
C SER A 61 -21.82 9.46 -13.85
N GLY A 62 -23.01 9.04 -14.27
CA GLY A 62 -23.92 9.91 -15.03
C GLY A 62 -23.32 10.24 -16.38
N ASP A 63 -23.26 11.53 -16.73
CA ASP A 63 -22.67 12.01 -17.99
C ASP A 63 -21.13 12.18 -17.92
N VAL A 64 -20.53 11.93 -16.75
CA VAL A 64 -19.09 12.10 -16.53
C VAL A 64 -18.34 10.83 -16.89
N THR A 65 -17.29 10.97 -17.69
CA THR A 65 -16.40 9.86 -18.05
C THR A 65 -14.94 10.26 -17.92
N TRP A 66 -14.16 9.43 -17.22
CA TRP A 66 -12.70 9.54 -17.18
C TRP A 66 -12.02 8.31 -17.77
N ASN A 67 -10.92 8.53 -18.47
CA ASN A 67 -10.00 7.49 -18.94
C ASN A 67 -8.60 7.80 -18.43
N ILE A 68 -8.02 6.86 -17.69
CA ILE A 68 -6.68 6.95 -17.10
C ILE A 68 -5.86 5.80 -17.64
N GLN A 69 -4.89 6.11 -18.49
CA GLN A 69 -4.02 5.13 -19.15
C GLN A 69 -2.61 5.22 -18.58
N MET A 70 -2.05 4.08 -18.17
CA MET A 70 -0.67 3.94 -17.70
C MET A 70 0.00 2.81 -18.47
N GLN A 71 1.14 3.10 -19.09
CA GLN A 71 1.87 2.17 -19.95
C GLN A 71 3.29 1.99 -19.44
N ALA A 72 3.69 0.73 -19.23
CA ALA A 72 5.07 0.41 -18.89
C ALA A 72 6.03 0.79 -20.03
N PRO A 73 7.32 1.05 -19.74
CA PRO A 73 8.35 1.15 -20.76
C PRO A 73 8.33 -0.04 -21.74
N ALA A 74 8.74 0.19 -22.99
CA ALA A 74 8.74 -0.86 -24.00
C ALA A 74 9.59 -2.07 -23.56
N GLY A 75 8.95 -3.25 -23.51
CA GLY A 75 9.55 -4.51 -23.09
C GLY A 75 9.49 -4.78 -21.58
N ASP A 76 8.99 -3.84 -20.78
CA ASP A 76 8.86 -3.96 -19.34
C ASP A 76 7.39 -4.14 -18.92
N GLN A 77 7.17 -4.33 -17.61
CA GLN A 77 5.85 -4.38 -16.99
C GLN A 77 5.73 -3.30 -15.91
N LEU A 78 4.49 -2.91 -15.62
CA LEU A 78 4.10 -2.12 -14.47
C LEU A 78 4.36 -2.97 -13.23
N THR A 79 5.26 -2.47 -12.40
CA THR A 79 5.60 -3.02 -11.08
C THR A 79 5.54 -1.89 -10.06
N PRO A 80 5.44 -2.19 -8.75
CA PRO A 80 5.55 -1.16 -7.72
C PRO A 80 6.79 -0.29 -7.92
N GLY A 81 6.62 1.03 -7.97
CA GLY A 81 7.69 1.96 -8.32
C GLY A 81 7.23 3.24 -9.01
N VAL A 82 8.19 4.13 -9.27
CA VAL A 82 7.95 5.46 -9.87
C VAL A 82 8.37 5.48 -11.33
N PHE A 83 7.44 5.83 -12.21
CA PHE A 83 7.60 5.96 -13.66
C PHE A 83 7.67 7.44 -14.03
N ARG A 84 8.89 7.94 -14.21
CA ARG A 84 9.18 9.35 -14.48
C ARG A 84 9.24 9.64 -15.97
N ASN A 85 9.08 10.93 -16.32
CA ASN A 85 9.15 11.43 -17.69
C ASN A 85 8.18 10.66 -18.61
N ALA A 86 6.97 10.42 -18.11
CA ALA A 86 5.96 9.73 -18.88
C ALA A 86 5.49 10.62 -20.03
N GLU A 87 5.51 10.04 -21.23
CA GLU A 87 5.00 10.65 -22.45
C GLU A 87 3.53 10.25 -22.67
N ARG A 88 2.91 10.75 -23.73
CA ARG A 88 1.50 10.46 -24.01
C ARG A 88 1.31 8.97 -24.30
N ALA A 89 0.44 8.32 -23.53
CA ALA A 89 -0.08 7.00 -23.86
C ALA A 89 -1.24 7.07 -24.88
N PRO A 90 -1.44 6.02 -25.71
CA PRO A 90 -0.49 4.95 -25.99
C PRO A 90 0.66 5.41 -26.91
N GLY A 91 1.77 4.66 -26.87
CA GLY A 91 2.88 4.80 -27.80
C GLY A 91 3.94 5.85 -27.42
N PRO A 92 4.41 5.87 -26.15
CA PRO A 92 5.56 6.70 -25.79
C PRO A 92 6.81 6.27 -26.58
N THR A 93 7.74 7.19 -26.79
CA THR A 93 8.95 6.93 -27.56
C THR A 93 9.99 6.14 -26.75
N GLY A 94 10.77 5.31 -27.45
CA GLY A 94 11.88 4.56 -26.85
C GLY A 94 11.47 3.71 -25.63
N ARG A 95 12.03 4.03 -24.46
CA ARG A 95 11.74 3.39 -23.17
C ARG A 95 11.07 4.34 -22.19
N ALA A 96 10.50 5.45 -22.66
CA ALA A 96 9.67 6.28 -21.80
C ALA A 96 8.41 5.49 -21.37
N PRO A 97 7.95 5.62 -20.13
CA PRO A 97 6.62 5.15 -19.76
C PRO A 97 5.55 6.04 -20.40
N GLY A 98 4.31 5.55 -20.48
CA GLY A 98 3.19 6.32 -21.02
C GLY A 98 2.17 6.69 -19.94
N LEU A 99 1.66 7.92 -20.00
CA LEU A 99 0.53 8.41 -19.21
C LEU A 99 -0.43 9.14 -20.14
N SER A 100 -1.74 8.90 -20.00
CA SER A 100 -2.76 9.72 -20.64
C SER A 100 -4.00 9.74 -19.77
N VAL A 101 -4.31 10.91 -19.24
CA VAL A 101 -5.49 11.16 -18.43
C VAL A 101 -6.40 12.10 -19.20
N SER A 102 -7.62 11.65 -19.45
CA SER A 102 -8.66 12.40 -20.14
C SER A 102 -9.97 12.30 -19.37
N GLY A 103 -10.80 13.34 -19.48
CA GLY A 103 -12.06 13.47 -18.76
C GLY A 103 -13.01 14.38 -19.50
N ASP A 104 -14.29 13.98 -19.60
CA ASP A 104 -15.37 14.78 -20.18
C ASP A 104 -15.04 15.38 -21.56
N GLY A 105 -14.45 14.55 -22.43
CA GLY A 105 -14.06 14.92 -23.79
C GLY A 105 -12.78 15.75 -23.90
N ARG A 106 -12.07 16.00 -22.79
CA ARG A 106 -10.81 16.75 -22.76
C ARG A 106 -9.62 15.81 -22.53
N GLY A 107 -8.55 16.03 -23.29
CA GLY A 107 -7.28 15.31 -23.15
C GLY A 107 -6.13 16.14 -23.71
N CYS A 108 -4.90 15.77 -23.34
CA CYS A 108 -3.71 16.41 -23.89
C CYS A 108 -3.32 15.81 -25.25
N ASN A 109 -2.72 16.63 -26.11
CA ASN A 109 -1.98 16.18 -27.29
C ASN A 109 -0.52 15.84 -26.95
N ILE A 110 0.07 16.55 -25.98
CA ILE A 110 1.40 16.26 -25.43
C ILE A 110 1.29 16.13 -23.91
N VAL A 111 1.87 15.08 -23.35
CA VAL A 111 1.87 14.81 -21.91
C VAL A 111 3.28 14.95 -21.36
N TYR A 112 3.40 15.76 -20.30
CA TYR A 112 4.55 15.76 -19.39
C TYR A 112 4.10 15.15 -18.06
N GLY A 113 4.39 13.87 -17.89
CA GLY A 113 3.80 13.05 -16.82
C GLY A 113 4.79 12.38 -15.88
N GLN A 114 4.26 11.93 -14.76
CA GLN A 114 4.85 10.91 -13.90
C GLN A 114 3.70 10.15 -13.23
N TYR A 115 3.88 8.86 -13.02
CA TYR A 115 2.99 8.09 -12.15
C TYR A 115 3.78 7.15 -11.24
N THR A 116 3.14 6.71 -10.17
CA THR A 116 3.64 5.73 -9.21
C THR A 116 2.65 4.58 -9.17
N ILE A 117 3.14 3.36 -9.32
CA ILE A 117 2.38 2.14 -9.00
C ILE A 117 2.73 1.78 -7.57
N ASN A 118 1.72 1.74 -6.71
CA ASN A 118 1.84 1.34 -5.31
C ASN A 118 1.57 -0.17 -5.16
N GLN A 119 0.60 -0.67 -5.92
CA GLN A 119 0.22 -2.09 -5.97
C GLN A 119 -0.26 -2.45 -7.37
N ILE A 120 0.07 -3.64 -7.83
CA ILE A 120 -0.50 -4.23 -9.05
C ILE A 120 -0.49 -5.75 -8.92
N SER A 121 -1.59 -6.39 -9.31
CA SER A 121 -1.69 -7.84 -9.45
C SER A 121 -2.42 -8.19 -10.74
N THR A 122 -2.04 -9.31 -11.34
CA THR A 122 -2.69 -9.88 -12.52
C THR A 122 -3.14 -11.31 -12.25
N ASP A 123 -4.17 -11.77 -12.96
CA ASP A 123 -4.51 -13.20 -13.01
C ASP A 123 -3.62 -13.96 -14.00
N SER A 124 -3.88 -15.26 -14.17
CA SER A 124 -3.14 -16.14 -15.07
C SER A 124 -3.29 -15.81 -16.56
N THR A 125 -4.29 -15.01 -16.93
CA THR A 125 -4.48 -14.50 -18.29
C THR A 125 -3.72 -13.18 -18.52
N GLY A 126 -3.18 -12.59 -17.45
CA GLY A 126 -2.51 -11.29 -17.46
C GLY A 126 -3.45 -10.12 -17.15
N ALA A 127 -4.75 -10.36 -16.99
CA ALA A 127 -5.71 -9.29 -16.71
C ALA A 127 -5.46 -8.69 -15.32
N ILE A 128 -5.48 -7.36 -15.22
CA ILE A 128 -5.28 -6.66 -13.95
C ILE A 128 -6.43 -6.97 -12.98
N THR A 129 -6.10 -7.49 -11.81
CA THR A 129 -7.05 -7.80 -10.74
C THR A 129 -6.98 -6.83 -9.57
N LEU A 130 -5.89 -6.07 -9.45
CA LEU A 130 -5.68 -5.05 -8.43
C LEU A 130 -4.78 -3.95 -9.01
N LEU A 131 -5.12 -2.69 -8.76
CA LEU A 131 -4.27 -1.53 -9.10
C LEU A 131 -4.42 -0.43 -8.05
N ASP A 132 -3.31 0.00 -7.47
CA ASP A 132 -3.21 1.24 -6.69
C ASP A 132 -2.11 2.10 -7.31
N ALA A 133 -2.47 3.28 -7.80
CA ALA A 133 -1.53 4.18 -8.45
C ALA A 133 -1.84 5.64 -8.16
N SER A 134 -0.86 6.50 -8.37
CA SER A 134 -1.03 7.95 -8.39
C SER A 134 -0.31 8.57 -9.56
N TYR A 135 -0.79 9.70 -10.06
CA TYR A 135 -0.18 10.38 -11.19
C TYR A 135 -0.14 11.90 -11.04
N VAL A 136 0.74 12.50 -11.84
CA VAL A 136 0.74 13.91 -12.16
C VAL A 136 0.87 14.03 -13.68
N GLN A 137 -0.04 14.77 -14.30
CA GLN A 137 -0.03 15.08 -15.73
C GLN A 137 0.00 16.59 -15.93
N ARG A 138 0.69 17.03 -16.97
CA ARG A 138 0.62 18.40 -17.51
C ARG A 138 0.41 18.32 -19.01
N CYS A 139 -0.51 19.12 -19.53
CA CYS A 139 -0.76 19.20 -20.96
C CYS A 139 0.18 20.20 -21.63
N GLU A 140 0.69 19.83 -22.81
CA GLU A 140 1.40 20.70 -23.78
C GLU A 140 2.75 21.27 -23.35
N ALA A 141 2.99 21.54 -22.07
CA ALA A 141 4.24 22.10 -21.55
C ALA A 141 4.63 21.49 -20.18
N PRO A 142 5.94 21.38 -19.88
CA PRO A 142 6.42 20.78 -18.63
C PRO A 142 6.10 21.59 -17.37
N ASP A 143 5.82 22.88 -17.50
CA ASP A 143 5.48 23.83 -16.45
C ASP A 143 4.00 24.23 -16.43
N ALA A 144 3.17 23.63 -17.29
CA ALA A 144 1.73 23.85 -17.27
C ALA A 144 1.09 23.44 -15.93
N PRO A 145 -0.10 23.98 -15.59
CA PRO A 145 -0.84 23.56 -14.40
C PRO A 145 -1.05 22.05 -14.38
N ALA A 146 -0.91 21.44 -13.21
CA ALA A 146 -0.93 20.00 -13.06
C ALA A 146 -2.34 19.45 -12.77
N LEU A 147 -2.66 18.33 -13.41
CA LEU A 147 -3.68 17.39 -12.98
C LEU A 147 -3.03 16.30 -12.13
N ARG A 148 -3.57 16.07 -10.93
CA ARG A 148 -3.10 15.01 -10.02
C ARG A 148 -4.24 14.06 -9.71
N GLY A 149 -3.95 12.77 -9.61
CA GLY A 149 -4.98 11.82 -9.21
C GLY A 149 -4.48 10.56 -8.55
N THR A 150 -5.42 9.87 -7.92
CA THR A 150 -5.25 8.57 -7.29
C THR A 150 -6.22 7.58 -7.93
N VAL A 151 -5.69 6.44 -8.33
CA VAL A 151 -6.35 5.34 -9.01
C VAL A 151 -6.38 4.17 -8.04
N LYS A 152 -7.56 3.71 -7.66
CA LYS A 152 -7.74 2.51 -6.83
C LYS A 152 -8.74 1.58 -7.53
N TYR A 153 -8.28 0.40 -7.90
CA TYR A 153 -9.11 -0.69 -8.39
C TYR A 153 -8.84 -1.92 -7.55
N LYS A 154 -9.84 -2.29 -6.75
CA LYS A 154 -9.74 -3.36 -5.75
C LYS A 154 -8.48 -3.24 -4.86
N ALA A 155 -8.01 -2.02 -4.62
CA ALA A 155 -6.78 -1.75 -3.88
C ALA A 155 -6.97 -2.15 -2.42
N LEU A 156 -5.95 -2.79 -1.85
CA LEU A 156 -5.99 -3.29 -0.48
C LEU A 156 -5.16 -2.40 0.44
N PRO A 157 -5.49 -2.28 1.73
CA PRO A 157 -4.66 -1.52 2.66
C PRO A 157 -3.22 -2.04 2.69
N LEU A 158 -2.25 -1.13 2.60
CA LEU A 158 -0.83 -1.47 2.65
C LEU A 158 -0.06 -0.33 3.32
N SER A 159 0.38 -0.59 4.54
CA SER A 159 1.08 0.38 5.36
C SER A 159 1.83 -0.28 6.52
N PHE A 160 2.84 0.43 7.00
CA PHE A 160 3.49 0.19 8.28
C PHE A 160 3.48 1.51 9.04
N SER A 161 3.10 1.49 10.31
CA SER A 161 3.25 2.67 11.16
C SER A 161 3.76 2.29 12.53
N TYR A 162 4.55 3.17 13.12
CA TYR A 162 4.98 3.03 14.50
C TYR A 162 5.08 4.39 15.20
N VAL A 163 4.94 4.33 16.52
CA VAL A 163 5.21 5.40 17.49
C VAL A 163 6.12 4.79 18.55
N SER A 164 7.31 5.36 18.69
CA SER A 164 8.31 4.99 19.69
C SER A 164 8.33 6.04 20.79
N GLU A 165 8.22 5.60 22.03
CA GLU A 165 8.33 6.49 23.19
C GLU A 165 9.79 6.93 23.40
N PRO A 166 10.04 8.14 23.97
CA PRO A 166 11.40 8.57 24.28
C PRO A 166 12.12 7.54 25.17
N GLY A 167 13.25 7.02 24.69
CA GLY A 167 14.02 5.99 25.39
C GLY A 167 13.86 4.58 24.84
N ASP A 168 12.87 4.32 23.96
CA ASP A 168 12.81 3.07 23.21
C ASP A 168 13.95 3.00 22.18
N TYR A 169 14.66 1.89 22.18
CA TYR A 169 15.84 1.70 21.33
C TYR A 169 15.48 1.44 19.87
N ALA A 170 14.37 0.77 19.59
CA ALA A 170 14.02 0.36 18.24
C ALA A 170 13.66 1.57 17.36
N GLY A 171 12.81 2.47 17.85
CA GLY A 171 12.41 3.67 17.11
C GLY A 171 13.08 4.96 17.56
N GLY A 172 13.80 4.97 18.68
CA GLY A 172 14.56 6.13 19.16
C GLY A 172 13.70 7.35 19.48
N GLY A 173 12.47 7.14 19.98
CA GLY A 173 11.52 8.21 20.30
C GLY A 173 10.86 8.86 19.08
N ARG A 174 10.88 8.20 17.92
CA ARG A 174 10.34 8.71 16.65
C ARG A 174 9.02 8.04 16.29
N SER A 175 8.30 8.66 15.35
CA SER A 175 7.13 8.06 14.72
C SER A 175 7.25 8.13 13.20
N ARG A 176 6.75 7.10 12.52
CA ARG A 176 6.75 7.06 11.04
C ARG A 176 5.52 6.32 10.52
N THR A 177 5.13 6.68 9.29
CA THR A 177 4.16 5.93 8.50
C THR A 177 4.70 5.71 7.10
N PHE A 178 4.72 4.45 6.69
CA PHE A 178 4.99 3.99 5.34
C PHE A 178 3.66 3.60 4.71
N THR A 179 3.45 3.97 3.46
CA THR A 179 2.30 3.58 2.65
C THR A 179 2.81 3.01 1.33
N GLY A 180 1.96 2.38 0.54
CA GLY A 180 2.35 1.94 -0.82
C GLY A 180 2.97 3.03 -1.70
N GLY A 181 2.69 4.32 -1.43
CA GLY A 181 3.29 5.45 -2.14
C GLY A 181 4.64 5.93 -1.58
N THR A 182 5.05 5.47 -0.40
CA THR A 182 6.28 5.90 0.27
C THR A 182 7.26 4.77 0.60
N GLY A 183 6.83 3.51 0.45
CA GLY A 183 7.69 2.35 0.68
C GLY A 183 7.29 1.13 -0.15
N THR A 184 8.23 0.20 -0.28
CA THR A 184 8.02 -1.14 -0.81
C THR A 184 7.88 -2.13 0.34
N PHE A 185 7.00 -3.11 0.18
CA PHE A 185 6.63 -4.05 1.24
C PHE A 185 6.82 -5.49 0.76
N SER A 186 7.23 -6.37 1.66
CA SER A 186 7.21 -7.82 1.43
C SER A 186 6.72 -8.54 2.68
N LEU A 187 6.07 -9.69 2.47
CA LEU A 187 5.66 -10.61 3.53
C LEU A 187 5.87 -12.03 3.01
N ASP A 188 6.66 -12.80 3.76
CA ASP A 188 6.91 -14.21 3.48
C ASP A 188 6.61 -15.05 4.73
N GLY A 189 6.22 -16.32 4.54
CA GLY A 189 5.98 -17.26 5.64
C GLY A 189 4.54 -17.76 5.77
N THR A 190 4.38 -18.84 6.52
CA THR A 190 3.10 -19.56 6.67
C THR A 190 2.42 -19.25 7.98
N VAL A 191 1.12 -19.51 8.06
CA VAL A 191 0.32 -19.30 9.28
C VAL A 191 0.80 -20.11 10.48
N ASP A 192 1.40 -21.29 10.25
CA ASP A 192 1.99 -22.16 11.27
C ASP A 192 3.50 -21.90 11.48
N GLY A 193 4.06 -20.93 10.74
CA GLY A 193 5.49 -20.63 10.73
C GLY A 193 5.79 -19.20 11.13
N ARG A 194 7.07 -18.82 11.00
CA ARG A 194 7.50 -17.45 11.19
C ARG A 194 7.24 -16.63 9.93
N LEU A 195 6.56 -15.51 10.10
CA LEU A 195 6.39 -14.47 9.10
C LEU A 195 7.58 -13.52 9.15
N ASP A 196 8.10 -13.18 7.97
CA ASP A 196 9.13 -12.17 7.76
C ASP A 196 8.50 -11.03 6.94
N TYR A 197 8.19 -9.94 7.64
CA TYR A 197 7.67 -8.72 7.04
C TYR A 197 8.80 -7.71 6.89
N ARG A 198 8.88 -7.06 5.72
CA ARG A 198 9.82 -5.95 5.48
C ARG A 198 9.14 -4.76 4.85
N VAL A 199 9.63 -3.58 5.22
CA VAL A 199 9.34 -2.33 4.53
C VAL A 199 10.61 -1.51 4.34
N SER A 200 10.76 -0.96 3.14
CA SER A 200 11.86 -0.05 2.78
C SER A 200 11.29 1.21 2.15
N GLY A 201 11.69 2.37 2.65
CA GLY A 201 11.15 3.65 2.20
C GLY A 201 11.62 4.81 3.06
N LEU A 202 11.42 6.05 2.62
CA LEU A 202 11.70 7.24 3.44
C LEU A 202 13.09 7.31 4.10
N ARG A 203 14.11 6.66 3.51
CA ARG A 203 15.49 6.50 4.04
C ARG A 203 15.62 5.56 5.25
N GLU A 204 14.65 4.67 5.45
CA GLU A 204 14.60 3.70 6.55
C GLU A 204 14.30 2.30 5.99
N ASN A 205 14.78 1.28 6.70
CA ASN A 205 14.40 -0.11 6.49
C ASN A 205 13.92 -0.66 7.83
N TRP A 206 12.75 -1.29 7.82
CA TRP A 206 12.14 -1.89 8.99
C TRP A 206 11.77 -3.34 8.68
N GLY A 207 11.88 -4.19 9.69
CA GLY A 207 11.42 -5.56 9.65
C GLY A 207 10.52 -5.89 10.84
N ALA A 208 9.69 -6.91 10.66
CA ALA A 208 8.99 -7.57 11.75
C ALA A 208 9.05 -9.09 11.57
N LEU A 209 9.53 -9.80 12.58
CA LEU A 209 9.39 -11.25 12.70
C LEU A 209 8.22 -11.56 13.61
N ILE A 210 7.25 -12.32 13.10
CA ILE A 210 6.02 -12.67 13.82
C ILE A 210 5.77 -14.17 13.71
N ALA A 211 5.44 -14.85 14.80
CA ALA A 211 5.02 -16.26 14.74
C ALA A 211 4.04 -16.56 15.89
N ALA A 212 3.12 -17.49 15.68
CA ALA A 212 2.35 -18.04 16.80
C ALA A 212 3.26 -18.88 17.73
N PRO A 213 2.82 -19.20 18.97
CA PRO A 213 3.55 -20.11 19.83
C PRO A 213 3.82 -21.45 19.15
N SER A 214 4.93 -22.09 19.52
CA SER A 214 5.35 -23.37 18.92
C SER A 214 4.21 -24.40 18.87
N GLY A 215 3.95 -24.95 17.68
CA GLY A 215 2.87 -25.90 17.41
C GLY A 215 1.48 -25.29 17.26
N GLN A 216 1.35 -23.96 17.24
CA GLN A 216 0.10 -23.24 16.98
C GLN A 216 0.15 -22.46 15.67
N SER A 217 -1.02 -22.02 15.22
CA SER A 217 -1.21 -21.17 14.04
C SER A 217 -1.61 -19.75 14.46
N LEU A 218 -1.25 -18.75 13.65
CA LEU A 218 -1.80 -17.40 13.77
C LEU A 218 -3.30 -17.41 13.47
N GLN A 219 -4.07 -16.65 14.26
CA GLN A 219 -5.53 -16.59 14.16
C GLN A 219 -5.99 -15.14 14.15
N ALA A 220 -6.84 -14.78 13.18
CA ALA A 220 -7.50 -13.48 13.19
C ALA A 220 -8.36 -13.33 14.45
N GLY A 221 -8.29 -12.16 15.07
CA GLY A 221 -8.94 -11.82 16.33
C GLY A 221 -8.23 -12.26 17.60
N ARG A 222 -7.06 -12.89 17.49
CA ARG A 222 -6.30 -13.33 18.66
C ARG A 222 -5.18 -12.36 19.01
N THR A 223 -5.09 -12.05 20.30
CA THR A 223 -3.95 -11.39 20.93
C THR A 223 -2.97 -12.45 21.43
N TYR A 224 -1.69 -12.20 21.21
CA TYR A 224 -0.59 -13.06 21.59
C TYR A 224 0.40 -12.28 22.45
N GLU A 225 0.64 -12.80 23.65
CA GLU A 225 1.84 -12.45 24.42
C GLU A 225 3.07 -13.01 23.69
N ALA A 226 4.11 -12.20 23.58
CA ALA A 226 5.23 -12.46 22.70
C ALA A 226 6.56 -12.01 23.31
N ASN A 227 7.62 -12.68 22.87
CA ASN A 227 8.98 -12.22 23.04
C ASN A 227 9.78 -12.42 21.76
N ARG A 228 11.06 -12.05 21.78
CA ARG A 228 11.93 -12.11 20.61
C ARG A 228 12.01 -13.49 19.97
N MET A 229 12.03 -14.55 20.78
CA MET A 229 12.38 -15.90 20.33
C MET A 229 11.16 -16.83 20.20
N GLY A 230 10.01 -16.47 20.78
CA GLY A 230 8.84 -17.34 20.89
C GLY A 230 9.08 -18.58 21.76
N ASP A 231 9.89 -18.45 22.83
CA ASP A 231 10.10 -19.49 23.82
C ASP A 231 9.07 -19.41 24.97
N ASP A 232 9.13 -20.35 25.92
CA ASP A 232 8.22 -20.45 27.07
C ASP A 232 6.71 -20.47 26.74
N GLY A 233 6.36 -20.91 25.54
CA GLY A 233 4.97 -20.98 25.06
C GLY A 233 4.42 -19.63 24.58
N LEU A 234 5.27 -18.62 24.41
CA LEU A 234 4.93 -17.32 23.87
C LEU A 234 5.06 -17.30 22.33
N ALA A 235 4.46 -16.28 21.74
CA ALA A 235 4.61 -15.97 20.33
C ALA A 235 5.95 -15.27 20.04
N THR A 236 6.35 -15.22 18.78
CA THR A 236 7.50 -14.41 18.33
C THR A 236 7.04 -13.01 17.96
N LEU A 237 7.72 -11.98 18.48
CA LEU A 237 7.60 -10.58 18.04
C LEU A 237 8.97 -9.91 18.12
N ASP A 238 9.55 -9.58 16.96
CA ASP A 238 10.76 -8.76 16.84
C ASP A 238 10.53 -7.72 15.74
N VAL A 239 10.17 -6.49 16.15
CA VAL A 239 9.96 -5.34 15.28
C VAL A 239 11.12 -4.37 15.45
N GLY A 240 11.81 -4.03 14.35
CA GLY A 240 12.93 -3.11 14.44
C GLY A 240 13.54 -2.67 13.11
N GLY A 241 14.21 -1.53 13.15
CA GLY A 241 15.15 -1.04 12.13
C GLY A 241 16.61 -1.11 12.59
N GLY A 242 16.87 -1.72 13.75
CA GLY A 242 18.15 -1.81 14.45
C GLY A 242 18.03 -1.41 15.93
N GLY A 243 18.99 -1.84 16.76
CA GLY A 243 19.14 -1.37 18.15
C GLY A 243 18.45 -2.19 19.24
N CYS A 244 17.52 -3.09 18.89
CA CYS A 244 16.87 -3.98 19.86
C CYS A 244 17.43 -5.41 19.79
N ASN A 245 17.92 -5.92 20.91
CA ASN A 245 18.49 -7.26 21.04
C ASN A 245 17.63 -8.21 21.88
N ASP A 246 16.72 -7.68 22.67
CA ASP A 246 15.68 -8.47 23.35
C ASP A 246 14.36 -7.71 23.33
N SER A 247 13.27 -8.42 23.07
CA SER A 247 11.93 -7.84 22.93
C SER A 247 10.91 -8.65 23.70
N ASN A 248 9.98 -7.94 24.36
CA ASN A 248 8.78 -8.50 24.97
C ASN A 248 7.58 -7.62 24.63
N GLY A 249 6.38 -8.18 24.62
CA GLY A 249 5.17 -7.41 24.39
C GLY A 249 4.06 -8.28 23.83
N GLU A 250 3.20 -7.66 23.04
CA GLU A 250 2.05 -8.34 22.48
C GLU A 250 1.75 -7.88 21.07
N PHE A 251 1.05 -8.73 20.32
CA PHE A 251 0.41 -8.32 19.08
C PHE A 251 -0.97 -8.93 18.94
N THR A 252 -1.84 -8.22 18.24
CA THR A 252 -3.19 -8.70 17.91
C THR A 252 -3.31 -8.81 16.41
N VAL A 253 -3.56 -10.02 15.91
CA VAL A 253 -3.84 -10.24 14.48
C VAL A 253 -5.28 -9.79 14.22
N THR A 254 -5.47 -8.66 13.55
CA THR A 254 -6.81 -8.12 13.27
C THR A 254 -7.39 -8.69 11.99
N LYS A 255 -6.56 -9.05 11.01
CA LYS A 255 -6.96 -9.79 9.80
C LYS A 255 -5.87 -10.74 9.32
N LEU A 256 -6.30 -11.82 8.70
CA LEU A 256 -5.42 -12.86 8.17
C LEU A 256 -6.09 -13.56 6.98
N ALA A 257 -5.35 -13.72 5.89
CA ALA A 257 -5.72 -14.56 4.76
C ALA A 257 -4.53 -15.43 4.35
N THR A 258 -4.82 -16.67 3.92
CA THR A 258 -3.82 -17.63 3.44
C THR A 258 -4.24 -18.21 2.10
N ASP A 259 -3.27 -18.71 1.35
CA ASP A 259 -3.56 -19.63 0.24
C ASP A 259 -3.80 -21.08 0.73
N ALA A 260 -3.97 -22.01 -0.22
CA ALA A 260 -4.21 -23.42 0.09
C ALA A 260 -3.01 -24.15 0.72
N ALA A 261 -1.80 -23.60 0.58
CA ALA A 261 -0.58 -24.12 1.20
C ALA A 261 -0.32 -23.53 2.59
N GLY A 262 -1.19 -22.61 3.06
CA GLY A 262 -1.03 -21.91 4.33
C GLY A 262 -0.06 -20.73 4.27
N GLN A 263 0.42 -20.35 3.08
CA GLN A 263 1.22 -19.14 2.89
C GLN A 263 0.33 -17.92 3.17
N VAL A 264 0.81 -17.01 4.02
CA VAL A 264 0.05 -15.79 4.34
C VAL A 264 0.06 -14.86 3.14
N THR A 265 -1.12 -14.47 2.68
CA THR A 265 -1.35 -13.60 1.52
C THR A 265 -1.88 -12.23 1.93
N ALA A 266 -2.46 -12.10 3.13
CA ALA A 266 -2.83 -10.82 3.72
C ALA A 266 -2.73 -10.87 5.25
N LEU A 267 -2.22 -9.81 5.86
CA LEU A 267 -2.00 -9.70 7.30
C LEU A 267 -2.28 -8.27 7.77
N ALA A 268 -3.15 -8.11 8.77
CA ALA A 268 -3.23 -6.89 9.54
C ALA A 268 -3.01 -7.21 11.02
N LEU A 269 -2.17 -6.42 11.70
CA LEU A 269 -1.99 -6.52 13.13
C LEU A 269 -1.66 -5.19 13.78
N THR A 270 -1.94 -5.10 15.08
CA THR A 270 -1.42 -4.08 15.98
C THR A 270 -0.37 -4.74 16.87
N PHE A 271 0.66 -4.00 17.26
CA PHE A 271 1.68 -4.50 18.19
C PHE A 271 2.07 -3.44 19.20
N GLU A 272 2.53 -3.94 20.35
CA GLU A 272 3.28 -3.21 21.36
C GLU A 272 4.52 -4.05 21.68
N GLN A 273 5.69 -3.43 21.61
CA GLN A 273 6.96 -4.04 21.94
C GLN A 273 7.72 -3.15 22.91
N HIS A 274 8.40 -3.77 23.86
CA HIS A 274 9.35 -3.17 24.78
C HIS A 274 10.71 -3.76 24.49
N CYS A 275 11.76 -2.94 24.54
CA CYS A 275 13.11 -3.35 24.19
C CYS A 275 14.01 -3.44 25.44
N GLU A 276 14.81 -4.50 25.56
CA GLU A 276 15.73 -4.73 26.68
C GLU A 276 15.04 -4.72 28.07
N GLY A 277 13.75 -5.11 28.12
CA GLY A 277 12.92 -5.04 29.33
C GLY A 277 12.67 -3.62 29.86
N ALA A 278 12.92 -2.59 29.04
CA ALA A 278 12.67 -1.20 29.40
C ALA A 278 11.18 -0.83 29.25
N GLU A 279 10.70 0.10 30.08
CA GLU A 279 9.31 0.60 30.04
C GLU A 279 8.89 1.35 28.76
N PRO A 280 9.77 2.10 28.05
CA PRO A 280 9.34 2.80 26.84
C PRO A 280 8.91 1.83 25.73
N ALA A 281 7.69 2.05 25.22
CA ALA A 281 7.09 1.18 24.22
C ALA A 281 7.33 1.65 22.78
N LEU A 282 7.46 0.68 21.88
CA LEU A 282 7.21 0.80 20.44
C LEU A 282 5.83 0.25 20.13
N ARG A 283 4.92 1.10 19.65
CA ARG A 283 3.55 0.71 19.28
C ARG A 283 3.33 0.93 17.80
N GLY A 284 2.60 0.04 17.13
CA GLY A 284 2.38 0.22 15.71
C GLY A 284 1.34 -0.67 15.08
N THR A 285 1.21 -0.50 13.76
CA THR A 285 0.32 -1.28 12.90
C THR A 285 1.05 -1.76 11.67
N ILE A 286 0.77 -3.00 11.30
CA ILE A 286 1.14 -3.58 10.01
C ILE A 286 -0.15 -3.84 9.26
N HIS A 287 -0.22 -3.35 8.02
CA HIS A 287 -1.23 -3.70 7.03
C HIS A 287 -0.49 -4.19 5.79
N TYR A 288 -0.61 -5.47 5.51
CA TYR A 288 -0.13 -6.10 4.28
C TYR A 288 -1.33 -6.66 3.53
N PHE A 289 -1.81 -5.89 2.56
CA PHE A 289 -3.02 -6.17 1.81
C PHE A 289 -4.28 -6.38 2.67
N ALA A 290 -4.36 -5.83 3.89
CA ALA A 290 -5.43 -6.12 4.86
C ALA A 290 -5.87 -4.95 5.74
#